data_AF-A0A7K6RAK9-F1
#
_entry.id   AF-A0A7K6RAK9-F1
#
_cell.length_a   1.000
_cell.length_b   1.000
_cell.length_c   1.000
_cell.angle_alpha   90.00
_cell.angle_beta   90.00
_cell.angle_gamma   90.00
#
_symmetry.space_group_name_H-M   'P 1'
#
loop_
_entity.id
_entity.type
_entity.pdbx_description
1 polymer ?
#
loop_
_entity_poly.entity_id
_entity_poly.type
_entity_poly.pdbx_seq_one_letter_code
_entity_poly.pdbx_strand_id
1 'polypeptide(L)'
;AAGPRRATMGSLGRCLARSLPGPRCYGSAPAALREQTLVVAKPDAVQRRLLGDIIQRFERRGFQLVAMKLLQADRRLVDQHYERLRQKPFYPALAAYMTSGPVVAMVWEGYDVVRGTRAMVGDSGTAGTIRGDLSVHISR
;
A
#
# COMPACT_ATOMS: atom_id res chain seq x y z
N ALA A 1 -29.94 53.98 54.29
CA ALA A 1 -30.88 52.90 53.92
C ALA A 1 -30.84 52.70 52.40
N ALA A 2 -30.16 51.64 51.94
CA ALA A 2 -30.30 51.07 50.59
C ALA A 2 -29.57 49.72 50.59
N GLY A 3 -30.33 48.62 50.58
CA GLY A 3 -29.81 47.25 50.60
C GLY A 3 -29.30 46.77 49.22
N PRO A 4 -28.58 45.64 49.17
CA PRO A 4 -28.03 45.10 47.93
C PRO A 4 -29.11 44.31 47.17
N ARG A 5 -29.31 44.62 45.88
CA ARG A 5 -30.20 43.87 44.98
C ARG A 5 -29.40 42.91 44.10
N ARG A 6 -29.62 41.63 44.38
CA ARG A 6 -29.74 40.46 43.48
C ARG A 6 -28.81 40.34 42.26
N ALA A 7 -28.02 39.27 42.31
CA ALA A 7 -27.33 38.63 41.20
C ALA A 7 -28.29 38.23 40.06
N THR A 8 -27.89 38.53 38.83
CA THR A 8 -28.46 37.96 37.60
C THR A 8 -27.59 36.80 37.14
N MET A 9 -28.20 35.62 37.14
CA MET A 9 -27.75 34.39 36.50
C MET A 9 -28.03 34.49 35.00
N GLY A 10 -27.04 34.22 34.14
CA GLY A 10 -27.17 34.40 32.69
C GLY A 10 -26.11 33.65 31.87
N SER A 11 -26.27 32.33 31.81
CA SER A 11 -25.83 31.38 30.78
C SER A 11 -24.45 31.57 30.11
N LEU A 12 -23.50 30.80 30.64
CA LEU A 12 -22.63 29.84 29.94
C LEU A 12 -22.61 29.88 28.41
N GLY A 13 -21.39 30.01 27.90
CA GLY A 13 -21.02 29.97 26.50
C GLY A 13 -21.58 28.77 25.75
N ARG A 14 -21.88 29.00 24.47
CA ARG A 14 -22.00 27.95 23.49
C ARG A 14 -21.31 28.37 22.20
N CYS A 15 -20.15 27.76 22.02
CA CYS A 15 -19.39 27.57 20.81
C CYS A 15 -20.23 27.66 19.52
N LEU A 16 -19.84 28.61 18.66
CA LEU A 16 -19.56 28.44 17.24
C LEU A 16 -20.22 27.21 16.57
N ALA A 17 -21.45 27.37 16.10
CA ALA A 17 -21.98 26.54 15.02
C ALA A 17 -21.48 27.08 13.68
N ARG A 18 -20.22 26.77 13.33
CA ARG A 18 -19.77 26.86 11.94
C ARG A 18 -20.51 25.79 11.16
N SER A 19 -21.22 26.24 10.13
CA SER A 19 -21.91 25.43 9.14
C SER A 19 -21.01 24.32 8.59
N LEU A 20 -21.63 23.16 8.42
CA LEU A 20 -21.07 21.90 7.98
C LEU A 20 -20.18 22.04 6.73
N PRO A 21 -19.00 21.40 6.66
CA PRO A 21 -18.34 21.22 5.38
C PRO A 21 -19.16 20.22 4.56
N GLY A 22 -19.53 20.62 3.34
CA GLY A 22 -20.22 19.78 2.36
C GLY A 22 -19.43 18.51 1.98
N PRO A 23 -19.94 17.70 1.04
CA PRO A 23 -19.27 16.49 0.60
C PRO A 23 -17.85 16.86 0.18
N ARG A 24 -16.86 16.25 0.85
CA ARG A 24 -15.45 16.45 0.54
C ARG A 24 -15.28 16.13 -0.94
N CYS A 25 -15.17 17.16 -1.77
CA CYS A 25 -14.57 17.03 -3.07
C CYS A 25 -13.23 16.35 -2.80
N TYR A 26 -13.08 15.09 -3.25
CA TYR A 26 -11.77 14.47 -3.36
C TYR A 26 -11.05 15.27 -4.44
N GLY A 27 -10.54 16.45 -4.04
CA GLY A 27 -9.68 17.27 -4.85
C GLY A 27 -8.56 16.35 -5.31
N SER A 28 -8.47 16.18 -6.62
CA SER A 28 -7.33 15.55 -7.25
C SER A 28 -6.11 16.38 -6.86
N ALA A 29 -5.38 15.92 -5.85
CA ALA A 29 -4.06 16.45 -5.53
C ALA A 29 -3.23 16.38 -6.83
N PRO A 30 -2.35 17.37 -7.08
CA PRO A 30 -1.58 17.42 -8.32
C PRO A 30 -0.83 16.09 -8.53
N ALA A 31 -0.64 15.67 -9.77
CA ALA A 31 -0.08 14.35 -10.12
C ALA A 31 1.29 14.05 -9.45
N ALA A 32 2.03 15.09 -9.05
CA ALA A 32 3.29 14.97 -8.31
C ALA A 32 3.11 14.57 -6.82
N LEU A 33 1.91 14.72 -6.25
CA LEU A 33 1.57 14.36 -4.86
C LEU A 33 0.95 12.95 -4.74
N ARG A 34 0.65 12.28 -5.86
CA ARG A 34 0.00 10.96 -5.92
C ARG A 34 0.74 10.03 -6.87
N GLU A 35 2.00 9.75 -6.55
CA GLU A 35 2.72 8.68 -7.23
C GLU A 35 2.09 7.34 -6.86
N GLN A 36 1.97 6.45 -7.83
CA GLN A 36 1.44 5.11 -7.65
C GLN A 36 2.47 4.07 -8.07
N THR A 37 2.53 2.97 -7.33
CA THR A 37 3.39 1.83 -7.66
C THR A 37 2.61 0.53 -7.61
N LEU A 38 2.93 -0.36 -8.54
CA LEU A 38 2.41 -1.71 -8.58
C LEU A 38 3.35 -2.64 -7.81
N VAL A 39 2.81 -3.30 -6.78
CA VAL A 39 3.50 -4.35 -6.02
C VAL A 39 2.80 -5.68 -6.28
N VAL A 40 3.55 -6.64 -6.82
CA VAL A 40 3.04 -7.99 -7.07
C VAL A 40 3.64 -8.94 -6.04
N ALA A 41 2.79 -9.52 -5.20
CA ALA A 41 3.14 -10.62 -4.33
C ALA A 41 3.17 -11.92 -5.13
N LYS A 42 4.35 -12.54 -5.17
CA LYS A 42 4.61 -13.84 -5.80
C LYS A 42 3.77 -14.95 -5.16
N PRO A 43 3.56 -16.10 -5.84
CA PRO A 43 2.75 -17.19 -5.31
C PRO A 43 3.28 -17.73 -3.97
N ASP A 44 4.61 -17.72 -3.76
CA ASP A 44 5.22 -18.09 -2.47
C ASP A 44 4.74 -17.22 -1.31
N ALA A 45 4.65 -15.90 -1.51
CA ALA A 45 4.21 -14.97 -0.46
C ALA A 45 2.75 -15.21 -0.06
N VAL A 46 1.93 -15.64 -1.02
CA VAL A 46 0.52 -16.00 -0.78
C VAL A 46 0.43 -17.33 -0.03
N GLN A 47 1.15 -18.35 -0.49
CA GLN A 47 1.18 -19.68 0.13
C GLN A 47 1.68 -19.64 1.58
N ARG A 48 2.71 -18.82 1.84
CA ARG A 48 3.30 -18.63 3.17
C ARG A 48 2.54 -17.62 4.04
N ARG A 49 1.41 -17.09 3.56
CA ARG A 49 0.54 -16.13 4.28
C ARG A 49 1.26 -14.85 4.73
N LEU A 50 2.26 -14.41 3.97
CA LEU A 50 3.10 -13.23 4.29
C LEU A 50 2.46 -11.90 3.88
N LEU A 51 1.31 -11.92 3.21
CA LEU A 51 0.63 -10.72 2.71
C LEU A 51 0.30 -9.72 3.83
N GLY A 52 -0.13 -10.22 5.01
CA GLY A 52 -0.46 -9.37 6.15
C GLY A 52 0.74 -8.54 6.63
N ASP A 53 1.90 -9.19 6.79
CA ASP A 53 3.13 -8.53 7.22
C ASP A 53 3.61 -7.50 6.18
N ILE A 54 3.49 -7.86 4.90
CA ILE A 54 3.85 -6.98 3.78
C ILE A 54 2.97 -5.73 3.81
N ILE A 55 1.64 -5.88 3.80
CA ILE A 55 0.67 -4.78 3.84
C ILE A 55 0.91 -3.91 5.06
N GLN A 56 1.09 -4.51 6.23
CA GLN A 56 1.33 -3.78 7.47
C GLN A 56 2.58 -2.91 7.38
N ARG A 57 3.67 -3.37 6.75
CA ARG A 57 4.88 -2.54 6.56
C ARG A 57 4.63 -1.34 5.64
N PHE A 58 3.87 -1.55 4.56
CA PHE A 58 3.50 -0.45 3.64
C PHE A 58 2.59 0.59 4.33
N GLU A 59 1.60 0.14 5.10
CA GLU A 59 0.71 1.03 5.84
C GLU A 59 1.43 1.78 6.96
N ARG A 60 2.32 1.11 7.72
CA ARG A 60 3.14 1.75 8.77
C ARG A 60 4.07 2.82 8.20
N ARG A 61 4.50 2.69 6.95
CA ARG A 61 5.29 3.71 6.24
C ARG A 61 4.45 4.94 5.87
N GLY A 62 3.12 4.83 5.88
CA GLY A 62 2.19 5.88 5.48
C GLY A 62 1.75 5.81 4.03
N PHE A 63 1.94 4.67 3.35
CA PHE A 63 1.40 4.48 2.01
C PHE A 63 -0.05 4.03 2.06
N GLN A 64 -0.85 4.49 1.11
CA GLN A 64 -2.26 4.16 0.99
C GLN A 64 -2.45 3.02 -0.01
N LEU A 65 -3.17 1.98 0.41
CA LEU A 65 -3.61 0.92 -0.50
C LEU A 65 -4.80 1.42 -1.33
N VAL A 66 -4.62 1.56 -2.63
CA VAL A 66 -5.67 2.06 -3.55
C VAL A 66 -6.49 0.90 -4.12
N ALA A 67 -5.80 -0.17 -4.52
CA ALA A 67 -6.43 -1.34 -5.09
C ALA A 67 -5.66 -2.60 -4.73
N MET A 68 -6.37 -3.71 -4.56
CA MET A 68 -5.80 -5.03 -4.40
C MET A 68 -6.64 -6.04 -5.18
N LYS A 69 -5.99 -6.96 -5.88
CA LYS A 69 -6.64 -8.03 -6.63
C LYS A 69 -5.87 -9.34 -6.46
N LEU A 70 -6.57 -10.37 -6.03
CA LEU A 70 -6.11 -11.75 -6.13
C LEU A 70 -6.39 -12.23 -7.56
N LEU A 71 -5.38 -12.75 -8.22
CA LEU A 71 -5.49 -13.26 -9.59
C LEU A 71 -4.66 -14.53 -9.75
N GLN A 72 -5.19 -15.49 -10.50
CA GLN A 72 -4.39 -16.57 -11.04
C GLN A 72 -3.72 -16.05 -12.31
N ALA A 73 -2.39 -16.04 -12.35
CA ALA A 73 -1.67 -15.51 -13.50
C ALA A 73 -1.71 -16.51 -14.66
N ASP A 74 -2.33 -16.13 -15.78
CA ASP A 74 -2.26 -16.90 -17.01
C ASP A 74 -0.91 -16.73 -17.69
N ARG A 75 -0.50 -17.74 -18.47
CA ARG A 75 0.78 -17.70 -19.20
C ARG A 75 0.91 -16.46 -20.09
N ARG A 76 -0.17 -16.07 -20.77
CA ARG A 76 -0.21 -14.87 -21.62
C ARG A 76 0.07 -13.59 -20.83
N LEU A 77 -0.50 -13.46 -19.63
CA LEU A 77 -0.30 -12.30 -18.77
C LEU A 77 1.15 -12.23 -18.27
N VAL A 78 1.73 -13.38 -17.91
CA VAL A 78 3.13 -13.48 -17.49
C VAL A 78 4.08 -13.13 -18.65
N ASP A 79 3.80 -13.63 -19.85
CA ASP A 79 4.59 -13.33 -21.06
C ASP A 79 4.54 -11.84 -21.42
N GLN A 80 3.39 -11.17 -21.25
CA GLN A 80 3.27 -9.73 -21.43
C GLN A 80 4.02 -8.95 -20.35
N HIS A 81 3.90 -9.35 -19.08
CA HIS A 81 4.56 -8.65 -17.97
C HIS A 81 6.09 -8.77 -18.02
N TYR A 82 6.61 -9.90 -18.50
CA TYR A 82 8.04 -10.21 -18.57
C TYR A 82 8.59 -10.24 -20.00
N GLU A 83 7.98 -9.51 -20.93
CA GLU A 83 8.38 -9.49 -22.34
C GLU A 83 9.90 -9.27 -22.51
N ARG A 84 10.47 -8.32 -21.75
CA ARG A 84 11.91 -8.01 -21.76
C ARG A 84 12.81 -9.13 -21.25
N LEU A 85 12.27 -10.07 -20.48
CA LEU A 85 13.01 -11.22 -19.93
C LEU A 85 12.78 -12.49 -20.74
N ARG A 86 11.89 -12.47 -21.74
CA ARG A 86 11.45 -13.66 -22.50
C ARG A 86 12.60 -14.39 -23.21
N GLN A 87 13.62 -13.65 -23.65
CA GLN A 87 14.79 -14.22 -24.33
C GLN A 87 15.84 -14.79 -23.38
N LYS A 88 15.68 -14.63 -22.06
CA LYS A 88 16.67 -15.12 -21.09
C LYS A 88 16.47 -16.62 -20.81
N PRO A 89 17.55 -17.39 -20.60
CA PRO A 89 17.49 -18.84 -20.46
C PRO A 89 16.68 -19.32 -19.24
N PHE A 90 16.55 -18.48 -18.20
CA PHE A 90 15.77 -18.80 -16.99
C PHE A 90 14.28 -18.45 -17.10
N TYR A 91 13.84 -17.85 -18.21
CA TYR A 91 12.46 -17.42 -18.39
C TYR A 91 11.42 -18.55 -18.29
N PRO A 92 11.62 -19.73 -18.90
CA PRO A 92 10.64 -20.81 -18.82
C PRO A 92 10.34 -21.24 -17.38
N ALA A 93 11.39 -21.33 -16.55
CA ALA A 93 11.27 -21.64 -15.13
C ALA A 93 10.56 -20.53 -14.35
N LEU A 94 10.92 -19.25 -14.59
CA LEU A 94 10.23 -18.11 -13.98
C LEU A 94 8.73 -18.10 -14.31
N ALA A 95 8.39 -18.34 -15.56
CA ALA A 95 7.02 -18.29 -16.00
C ALA A 95 6.22 -19.50 -15.48
N ALA A 96 6.82 -20.69 -15.40
CA ALA A 96 6.21 -21.85 -14.72
C ALA A 96 5.96 -21.56 -13.23
N TYR A 97 6.93 -20.93 -12.56
CA TYR A 97 6.82 -20.51 -11.16
C TYR A 97 5.67 -19.51 -10.96
N MET A 98 5.56 -18.49 -11.81
CA MET A 98 4.50 -17.49 -11.70
C MET A 98 3.10 -18.06 -11.98
N THR A 99 2.98 -19.09 -12.82
CA THR A 99 1.70 -19.76 -13.09
C THR A 99 1.35 -20.85 -12.06
N SER A 100 2.26 -21.20 -11.16
CA SER A 100 2.09 -22.33 -10.22
C SER A 100 1.04 -22.08 -9.13
N GLY A 101 0.68 -20.81 -8.88
CA GLY A 101 -0.24 -20.46 -7.81
C GLY A 101 -0.82 -19.06 -7.95
N PRO A 102 -1.71 -18.67 -7.03
CA PRO A 102 -2.35 -17.36 -7.06
C PRO A 102 -1.34 -16.27 -6.72
N VAL A 103 -1.45 -15.13 -7.39
CA VAL A 103 -0.66 -13.93 -7.12
C VAL A 103 -1.58 -12.80 -6.67
N VAL A 104 -1.05 -11.91 -5.85
CA VAL A 104 -1.78 -10.70 -5.42
C VAL A 104 -1.11 -9.48 -6.01
N ALA A 105 -1.86 -8.73 -6.81
CA ALA A 105 -1.44 -7.42 -7.30
C ALA A 105 -2.03 -6.34 -6.40
N MET A 106 -1.19 -5.43 -5.93
CA MET A 106 -1.56 -4.30 -5.08
C MET A 106 -1.06 -3.01 -5.71
N VAL A 107 -1.87 -1.96 -5.64
CA VAL A 107 -1.50 -0.61 -6.05
C VAL A 107 -1.41 0.25 -4.80
N TRP A 108 -0.22 0.83 -4.59
CA TRP A 108 0.08 1.69 -3.46
C TRP A 108 0.28 3.12 -3.95
N GLU A 109 -0.28 4.07 -3.21
CA GLU A 109 -0.16 5.51 -3.46
C GLU A 109 0.52 6.21 -2.29
N GLY A 110 1.36 7.19 -2.60
CA GLY A 110 1.95 8.07 -1.60
C GLY A 110 3.09 8.91 -2.15
N TYR A 111 3.69 9.72 -1.26
CA TYR A 111 4.85 10.52 -1.61
C TYR A 111 6.08 9.62 -1.78
N ASP A 112 6.73 9.70 -2.95
CA ASP A 112 7.95 8.94 -3.28
C ASP A 112 7.78 7.42 -3.05
N VAL A 113 6.57 6.91 -3.36
CA VAL A 113 6.18 5.53 -3.12
C VAL A 113 7.00 4.56 -3.96
N VAL A 114 7.43 4.92 -5.17
CA VAL A 114 8.23 4.03 -6.03
C VAL A 114 9.60 3.79 -5.41
N ARG A 115 10.29 4.85 -4.99
CA ARG A 115 11.62 4.73 -4.36
C ARG A 115 11.51 4.10 -2.97
N GLY A 116 10.54 4.53 -2.16
CA GLY A 116 10.30 4.00 -0.83
C GLY A 116 9.97 2.50 -0.86
N THR A 117 9.12 2.07 -1.80
CA THR A 117 8.80 0.65 -1.99
C THR A 117 10.02 -0.17 -2.38
N ARG A 118 10.85 0.32 -3.30
CA ARG A 118 12.09 -0.38 -3.70
C ARG A 118 13.07 -0.51 -2.54
N ALA A 119 13.23 0.54 -1.73
CA ALA A 119 14.08 0.52 -0.54
C ALA A 119 13.56 -0.48 0.52
N MET A 120 12.25 -0.53 0.74
CA MET A 120 11.65 -1.46 1.71
C MET A 120 11.67 -2.92 1.24
N VAL A 121 11.41 -3.15 -0.04
CA VAL A 121 11.51 -4.50 -0.62
C VAL A 121 12.96 -5.00 -0.53
N GLY A 122 13.91 -4.09 -0.77
CA GLY A 122 15.34 -4.36 -0.68
C GLY A 122 15.87 -5.21 -1.81
N ASP A 123 17.20 -5.24 -1.90
CA ASP A 123 17.86 -6.29 -2.67
C ASP A 123 17.99 -7.57 -1.84
N SER A 124 18.12 -8.70 -2.52
CA SER A 124 18.14 -10.03 -1.92
C SER A 124 19.29 -10.13 -0.90
N GLY A 125 18.96 -10.23 0.39
CA GLY A 125 19.94 -10.43 1.47
C GLY A 125 20.26 -9.19 2.32
N THR A 126 19.61 -8.05 2.10
CA THR A 126 19.74 -6.89 3.00
C THR A 126 18.84 -7.03 4.22
N ALA A 127 19.43 -7.12 5.42
CA ALA A 127 18.69 -7.25 6.68
C ALA A 127 17.76 -6.05 6.93
N GLY A 128 16.53 -6.30 7.40
CA GLY A 128 15.52 -5.26 7.63
C GLY A 128 14.66 -4.93 6.40
N THR A 129 14.94 -5.54 5.25
CA THR A 129 14.10 -5.42 4.04
C THR A 129 13.11 -6.58 3.96
N ILE A 130 11.99 -6.39 3.26
CA ILE A 130 10.97 -7.43 3.10
C ILE A 130 11.59 -8.71 2.52
N ARG A 131 12.53 -8.58 1.57
CA ARG A 131 13.21 -9.75 1.02
C ARG A 131 14.18 -10.38 2.00
N GLY A 132 14.97 -9.59 2.73
CA GLY A 132 15.92 -10.11 3.72
C GLY A 132 15.23 -10.84 4.87
N ASP A 133 14.10 -10.31 5.35
CA ASP A 133 13.43 -10.84 6.53
C ASP A 133 12.47 -12.00 6.20
N LEU A 134 11.80 -11.95 5.04
CA LEU A 134 10.71 -12.88 4.72
C LEU A 134 11.07 -13.90 3.63
N SER A 135 12.14 -13.71 2.87
CA SER A 135 12.54 -14.67 1.83
C SER A 135 13.41 -15.76 2.43
N VAL A 136 12.82 -16.93 2.66
CA VAL A 136 13.57 -18.14 3.01
C VAL A 136 13.74 -18.93 1.72
N HIS A 137 14.91 -18.83 1.11
CA HIS A 137 15.34 -19.60 -0.07
C HIS A 137 14.52 -19.44 -1.37
N ILE A 138 15.18 -18.93 -2.42
CA ILE A 138 14.81 -19.25 -3.80
C ILE A 138 15.33 -20.66 -4.04
N SER A 139 14.49 -21.68 -3.81
CA SER A 139 14.82 -23.06 -4.17
C SER A 139 15.14 -23.09 -5.67
N ARG A 140 16.36 -23.56 -5.97
CA ARG A 140 16.85 -23.86 -7.33
C ARG A 140 16.06 -25.00 -7.95
#